data_AF-A0A7J8NBW4-F1
#
_entry.id   AF-A0A7J8NBW4-F1
#
_cell.length_a   1.000
_cell.length_b   1.000
_cell.length_c   1.000
_cell.angle_alpha   90.00
_cell.angle_beta   90.00
_cell.angle_gamma   90.00
#
_symmetry.space_group_name_H-M   'P 1'
#
loop_
_entity.id
_entity.type
_entity.pdbx_description
1 polymer ?
#
loop_
_entity_poly.entity_id
_entity_poly.type
_entity_poly.pdbx_seq_one_letter_code
_entity_poly.pdbx_strand_id
1 'polypeptide(L)'
;MDSRDSSSSSVPNRDGTAGDDDGVLSVTAALAKDAALYFQSRKFAECVDVLTQLKTKKEGDPKVLHNIAIAEFLRDGCSDPKKMLEVLNNIKKRSEELAHASEVQVESGSDVGNKVTSGSKESGSTTHQVSASHSASTIYTAEFDTSVISLNIAVIWFHLHEYAKALSVLEPLYKNIEPIDETTALHICLLLLDVVLASCDASKSA
;
A
#
# COMPACT_ATOMS: atom_id res chain seq x y z
N MET A 1 -56.64 44.27 20.29
CA MET A 1 -55.78 45.34 19.73
C MET A 1 -54.38 44.77 19.68
N ASP A 2 -53.99 44.38 18.47
CA ASP A 2 -52.67 44.50 17.81
C ASP A 2 -51.41 44.33 18.70
N SER A 3 -50.44 43.47 18.36
CA SER A 3 -49.68 43.53 17.10
C SER A 3 -49.00 42.22 16.71
N ARG A 4 -48.94 42.02 15.38
CA ARG A 4 -48.05 41.15 14.60
C ARG A 4 -46.62 41.69 14.57
N ASP A 5 -45.62 40.80 14.44
CA ASP A 5 -44.80 40.60 13.21
C ASP A 5 -43.73 39.51 13.49
N SER A 6 -43.69 38.42 12.70
CA SER A 6 -42.85 38.22 11.49
C SER A 6 -41.35 38.06 11.83
N SER A 7 -40.51 37.18 11.28
CA SER A 7 -40.55 36.01 10.38
C SER A 7 -39.08 35.53 10.25
N SER A 8 -38.86 34.33 9.70
CA SER A 8 -37.59 33.85 9.07
C SER A 8 -36.47 33.42 10.04
N SER A 9 -35.64 32.38 9.82
CA SER A 9 -35.41 31.42 8.73
C SER A 9 -34.39 30.36 9.20
N SER A 10 -34.27 29.28 8.41
CA SER A 10 -33.08 28.43 8.17
C SER A 10 -32.56 27.44 9.24
N VAL A 11 -32.81 26.16 8.93
CA VAL A 11 -31.96 24.95 9.11
C VAL A 11 -30.45 25.20 8.84
N PRO A 12 -29.49 24.28 9.10
CA PRO A 12 -29.51 23.01 9.86
C PRO A 12 -28.30 22.87 10.83
N ASN A 13 -28.40 22.06 11.90
CA ASN A 13 -27.18 21.58 12.59
C ASN A 13 -26.89 20.12 12.23
N ARG A 14 -25.85 19.98 11.39
CA ARG A 14 -25.07 18.76 11.18
C ARG A 14 -24.36 18.43 12.48
N ASP A 15 -24.73 17.33 13.13
CA ASP A 15 -23.83 16.70 14.10
C ASP A 15 -22.71 16.00 13.34
N GLY A 16 -21.48 16.33 13.72
CA GLY A 16 -20.26 15.86 13.10
C GLY A 16 -19.93 14.42 13.47
N THR A 17 -19.72 13.59 12.45
CA THR A 17 -19.04 12.28 12.49
C THR A 17 -17.53 12.47 12.70
N ALA A 18 -17.16 13.10 13.82
CA ALA A 18 -15.76 13.29 14.20
C ALA A 18 -15.22 12.16 15.09
N GLY A 19 -16.07 11.19 15.48
CA GLY A 19 -15.71 10.09 16.38
C GLY A 19 -15.56 8.71 15.73
N ASP A 20 -15.88 8.56 14.44
CA ASP A 20 -15.93 7.24 13.79
C ASP A 20 -14.57 6.82 13.19
N ASP A 21 -13.70 7.77 12.82
CA ASP A 21 -12.45 7.48 12.10
C ASP A 21 -11.41 6.75 12.98
N ASP A 22 -11.27 7.14 14.24
CA ASP A 22 -10.36 6.51 15.20
C ASP A 22 -10.80 5.07 15.56
N GLY A 23 -12.12 4.86 15.67
CA GLY A 23 -12.71 3.54 15.87
C GLY A 23 -12.53 2.62 14.66
N VAL A 24 -12.69 3.14 13.43
CA VAL A 24 -12.48 2.38 12.20
C VAL A 24 -11.02 1.96 12.04
N LEU A 25 -10.07 2.85 12.33
CA LEU A 25 -8.63 2.53 12.32
C LEU A 25 -8.31 1.40 13.30
N SER A 26 -8.84 1.45 14.53
CA SER A 26 -8.67 0.39 15.53
C SER A 26 -9.23 -0.96 15.06
N VAL A 27 -10.40 -0.97 14.42
CA VAL A 27 -11.00 -2.19 13.86
C VAL A 27 -10.16 -2.76 12.71
N THR A 28 -9.64 -1.93 11.81
CA THR A 28 -8.80 -2.41 10.70
C THR A 28 -7.47 -3.00 11.19
N ALA A 29 -6.87 -2.43 12.23
CA ALA A 29 -5.66 -2.97 12.85
C ALA A 29 -5.91 -4.33 13.53
N ALA A 30 -7.04 -4.48 14.22
CA ALA A 30 -7.44 -5.76 14.80
C ALA A 30 -7.64 -6.84 13.73
N LEU A 31 -8.36 -6.54 12.65
CA LEU A 31 -8.55 -7.45 11.52
C LEU A 31 -7.22 -7.84 10.86
N ALA A 32 -6.30 -6.88 10.66
CA ALA A 32 -4.99 -7.16 10.10
C ALA A 32 -4.17 -8.10 11.00
N LYS A 33 -4.25 -7.92 12.33
CA LYS A 33 -3.59 -8.79 13.30
C LYS A 33 -4.17 -10.20 13.30
N ASP A 34 -5.49 -10.34 13.25
CA ASP A 34 -6.16 -11.64 13.18
C ASP A 34 -5.83 -12.38 11.89
N ALA A 35 -5.84 -11.67 10.75
CA ALA A 35 -5.43 -12.23 9.47
C ALA A 35 -3.99 -12.77 9.51
N ALA A 36 -3.07 -12.05 10.14
CA ALA A 36 -1.69 -12.49 10.33
C ALA A 36 -1.60 -13.76 11.18
N LEU A 37 -2.37 -13.86 12.28
CA LEU A 37 -2.42 -15.06 13.13
C LEU A 37 -2.94 -16.29 12.37
N TYR A 38 -4.02 -16.13 11.59
CA TYR A 38 -4.54 -17.21 10.75
C TYR A 38 -3.53 -17.65 9.69
N PHE A 39 -2.86 -16.69 9.04
CA PHE A 39 -1.82 -16.98 8.04
C PHE A 39 -0.66 -17.78 8.64
N GLN A 40 -0.12 -17.35 9.79
CA GLN A 40 0.97 -18.04 10.49
C GLN A 40 0.56 -19.44 10.96
N SER A 41 -0.71 -19.62 11.29
CA SER A 41 -1.29 -20.92 11.68
C SER A 41 -1.66 -21.81 10.50
N ARG A 42 -1.34 -21.41 9.25
CA ARG A 42 -1.71 -22.09 7.99
C ARG A 42 -3.23 -22.28 7.80
N LYS A 43 -4.03 -21.47 8.49
CA LYS A 43 -5.49 -21.44 8.38
C LYS A 43 -5.89 -20.47 7.28
N PHE A 44 -5.59 -20.84 6.04
CA PHE A 44 -5.70 -19.93 4.90
C PHE A 44 -7.15 -19.57 4.54
N ALA A 45 -8.11 -20.46 4.81
CA ALA A 45 -9.53 -20.16 4.60
C ALA A 45 -10.00 -19.00 5.51
N GLU A 46 -9.75 -19.13 6.82
CA GLU A 46 -10.08 -18.11 7.81
C GLU A 46 -9.28 -16.81 7.58
N CYS A 47 -8.03 -16.93 7.14
CA CYS A 47 -7.21 -15.78 6.75
C CYS A 47 -7.88 -14.98 5.61
N VAL A 48 -8.33 -15.66 4.55
CA VAL A 48 -9.02 -15.02 3.42
C VAL A 48 -10.33 -14.37 3.86
N ASP A 49 -11.09 -15.00 4.74
CA ASP A 49 -12.35 -14.43 5.27
C ASP A 49 -12.09 -13.12 6.02
N VAL A 50 -11.08 -13.08 6.88
CA VAL A 50 -10.71 -11.86 7.64
C VAL A 50 -10.14 -10.78 6.70
N LEU A 51 -9.31 -11.15 5.74
CA LEU A 51 -8.77 -10.20 4.76
C LEU A 51 -9.87 -9.63 3.85
N THR A 52 -10.89 -10.42 3.51
CA THR A 52 -12.05 -9.96 2.74
C THR A 52 -12.88 -8.96 3.55
N GLN A 53 -13.04 -9.18 4.86
CA GLN A 53 -13.64 -8.17 5.74
C GLN A 53 -12.80 -6.89 5.78
N LEU A 54 -11.48 -7.00 5.89
CA LEU A 54 -10.58 -5.85 5.87
C LEU A 54 -10.66 -5.06 4.55
N LYS A 55 -10.79 -5.77 3.41
CA LYS A 55 -10.96 -5.16 2.08
C LYS A 55 -12.19 -4.25 2.01
N THR A 56 -13.29 -4.58 2.69
CA THR A 56 -14.49 -3.71 2.72
C THR A 56 -14.26 -2.38 3.44
N LYS A 57 -13.24 -2.31 4.31
CA LYS A 57 -12.88 -1.11 5.08
C LYS A 57 -11.72 -0.33 4.46
N LYS A 58 -10.83 -1.01 3.73
CA LYS A 58 -9.67 -0.43 3.03
C LYS A 58 -9.74 -0.74 1.54
N GLU A 59 -10.80 -0.27 0.89
CA GLU A 59 -11.04 -0.60 -0.51
C GLU A 59 -9.91 -0.07 -1.40
N GLY A 60 -9.35 -0.96 -2.22
CA GLY A 60 -8.27 -0.62 -3.13
C GLY A 60 -6.86 -0.55 -2.49
N ASP A 61 -6.70 -0.84 -1.20
CA ASP A 61 -5.39 -0.93 -0.55
C ASP A 61 -4.57 -2.08 -1.19
N PRO A 62 -3.45 -1.79 -1.88
CA PRO A 62 -2.66 -2.82 -2.55
C PRO A 62 -2.09 -3.89 -1.61
N LYS A 63 -1.83 -3.55 -0.34
CA LYS A 63 -1.33 -4.51 0.66
C LYS A 63 -2.39 -5.54 1.02
N VAL A 64 -3.63 -5.10 1.16
CA VAL A 64 -4.76 -6.00 1.43
C VAL A 64 -5.01 -6.91 0.23
N LEU A 65 -4.99 -6.35 -0.98
CA LEU A 65 -5.15 -7.14 -2.22
C LEU A 65 -4.02 -8.16 -2.40
N HIS A 66 -2.77 -7.76 -2.15
CA HIS A 66 -1.61 -8.64 -2.19
C HIS A 66 -1.76 -9.81 -1.21
N ASN A 67 -2.07 -9.52 0.05
CA ASN A 67 -2.20 -10.54 1.09
C ASN A 67 -3.35 -11.52 0.79
N ILE A 68 -4.48 -11.04 0.24
CA ILE A 68 -5.57 -11.91 -0.21
C ILE A 68 -5.06 -12.87 -1.29
N ALA A 69 -4.40 -12.35 -2.33
CA ALA A 69 -3.90 -13.18 -3.43
C ALA A 69 -2.94 -14.27 -2.91
N ILE A 70 -2.04 -13.93 -2.00
CA ILE A 70 -1.09 -14.91 -1.40
C ILE A 70 -1.84 -15.96 -0.58
N ALA A 71 -2.79 -15.54 0.27
CA ALA A 71 -3.55 -16.47 1.10
C ALA A 71 -4.42 -17.43 0.24
N GLU A 72 -5.05 -16.94 -0.82
CA GLU A 72 -5.82 -17.78 -1.76
C GLU A 72 -4.93 -18.76 -2.52
N PHE A 73 -3.79 -18.29 -3.03
CA PHE A 73 -2.83 -19.15 -3.73
C PHE A 73 -2.33 -20.30 -2.85
N LEU A 74 -2.05 -20.01 -1.57
CA LEU A 74 -1.63 -21.02 -0.60
C LEU A 74 -2.77 -21.94 -0.17
N ARG A 75 -3.99 -21.41 0.01
CA ARG A 75 -5.20 -22.19 0.32
C ARG A 75 -5.45 -23.26 -0.73
N ASP A 76 -5.28 -22.91 -2.00
CA ASP A 76 -5.56 -23.79 -3.14
C ASP A 76 -4.34 -24.65 -3.52
N GLY A 77 -3.33 -24.74 -2.65
CA GLY A 77 -2.16 -25.60 -2.82
C GLY A 77 -1.24 -25.19 -3.96
N CYS A 78 -1.12 -23.89 -4.24
CA CYS A 78 -0.30 -23.33 -5.32
C CYS A 78 -0.70 -23.83 -6.73
N SER A 79 -1.99 -24.10 -6.94
CA SER A 79 -2.50 -24.81 -8.12
C SER A 79 -2.27 -24.12 -9.48
N ASP A 80 -2.26 -22.79 -9.52
CA ASP A 80 -2.04 -22.02 -10.77
C ASP A 80 -1.01 -20.89 -10.58
N PRO A 81 0.29 -21.20 -10.68
CA PRO A 81 1.36 -20.21 -10.52
C PRO A 81 1.36 -19.14 -11.62
N LYS A 82 0.85 -19.43 -12.82
CA LYS A 82 0.82 -18.47 -13.94
C LYS A 82 -0.24 -17.41 -13.74
N LYS A 83 -1.45 -17.81 -13.33
CA LYS A 83 -2.50 -16.86 -12.92
C LYS A 83 -2.03 -16.03 -11.73
N MET A 84 -1.33 -16.63 -10.78
CA MET A 84 -0.79 -15.90 -9.64
C MET A 84 0.22 -14.82 -10.06
N LEU A 85 1.10 -15.10 -11.02
CA LEU A 85 2.00 -14.10 -11.59
C LEU A 85 1.22 -12.94 -12.23
N GLU A 86 0.16 -13.20 -12.98
CA GLU A 86 -0.68 -12.16 -13.56
C GLU A 86 -1.29 -11.26 -12.48
N VAL A 87 -1.86 -11.86 -11.43
CA VAL A 87 -2.44 -11.13 -10.29
C VAL A 87 -1.40 -10.26 -9.60
N LEU A 88 -0.22 -10.79 -9.28
CA LEU A 88 0.83 -10.03 -8.60
C LEU A 88 1.38 -8.88 -9.46
N ASN A 89 1.55 -9.08 -10.77
CA ASN A 89 1.97 -8.02 -11.68
C ASN A 89 0.93 -6.90 -11.77
N ASN A 90 -0.36 -7.23 -11.80
CA ASN A 90 -1.43 -6.24 -11.80
C ASN A 90 -1.46 -5.43 -10.50
N ILE A 91 -1.26 -6.08 -9.34
CA ILE A 91 -1.18 -5.37 -8.05
C ILE A 91 0.06 -4.47 -8.00
N LYS A 92 1.23 -4.98 -8.42
CA LYS A 92 2.47 -4.20 -8.49
C LYS A 92 2.29 -2.93 -9.33
N LYS A 93 1.76 -3.08 -10.54
CA LYS A 93 1.51 -1.96 -11.45
C LYS A 93 0.59 -0.91 -10.81
N ARG A 94 -0.50 -1.35 -10.18
CA ARG A 94 -1.41 -0.44 -9.47
C ARG A 94 -0.72 0.29 -8.32
N SER A 95 0.17 -0.38 -7.58
CA SER A 95 0.94 0.25 -6.49
C SER A 95 1.89 1.33 -7.01
N GLU A 96 2.59 1.06 -8.12
CA GLU A 96 3.49 2.03 -8.76
C GLU A 96 2.72 3.25 -9.29
N GLU A 97 1.57 3.04 -9.92
CA GLU A 97 0.68 4.12 -10.39
C GLU A 97 0.21 5.02 -9.23
N LEU A 98 -0.12 4.43 -8.08
CA LEU A 98 -0.48 5.18 -6.88
C LEU A 98 0.68 6.00 -6.32
N ALA A 99 1.90 5.42 -6.30
CA ALA A 99 3.10 6.12 -5.85
C ALA A 99 3.41 7.34 -6.74
N HIS A 100 3.35 7.18 -8.06
CA HIS A 100 3.57 8.28 -9.01
C HIS A 100 2.50 9.37 -8.93
N ALA A 101 1.23 9.01 -8.71
CA ALA A 101 0.15 9.99 -8.55
C ALA A 101 0.33 10.87 -7.30
N SER A 102 0.90 10.32 -6.23
CA SER A 102 1.22 11.07 -5.01
C SER A 102 2.39 12.06 -5.20
N GLU A 103 3.38 11.72 -6.02
CA GLU A 103 4.55 12.57 -6.28
C GLU A 103 4.18 13.84 -7.09
N VAL A 104 3.31 13.69 -8.09
CA VAL A 104 2.83 14.80 -8.93
C VAL A 104 2.01 15.85 -8.14
N GLN A 105 1.38 15.44 -7.03
CA GLN A 105 0.58 16.33 -6.19
C GLN A 105 1.43 17.24 -5.29
N VAL A 106 2.71 16.93 -5.07
CA VAL A 106 3.62 17.72 -4.22
C VAL A 106 4.25 18.89 -5.02
N GLU A 107 4.39 18.77 -6.34
CA GLU A 107 5.03 19.81 -7.16
C GLU A 107 4.05 20.88 -7.73
N SER A 108 2.74 20.65 -7.66
CA SER A 108 1.71 21.60 -8.12
C SER A 108 1.27 22.58 -7.01
N GLY A 109 2.25 23.17 -6.30
CA GLY A 109 2.02 24.13 -5.21
C GLY A 109 2.70 25.48 -5.39
N SER A 110 3.55 25.66 -6.41
CA SER A 110 4.33 26.89 -6.58
C SER A 110 4.20 27.48 -7.97
N ASP A 111 3.00 27.96 -8.34
CA ASP A 111 2.93 29.03 -9.34
C ASP A 111 1.63 29.83 -9.21
N VAL A 112 1.68 30.95 -8.46
CA VAL A 112 0.97 32.19 -8.80
C VAL A 112 1.75 33.37 -8.20
N GLY A 113 2.36 34.19 -9.06
CA GLY A 113 2.32 35.64 -8.91
C GLY A 113 3.60 36.36 -8.45
N ASN A 114 4.64 36.39 -9.29
CA ASN A 114 5.65 37.44 -9.18
C ASN A 114 5.04 38.81 -9.55
N LYS A 115 4.82 39.67 -8.55
CA LYS A 115 4.75 41.13 -8.75
C LYS A 115 5.50 41.86 -7.65
N VAL A 116 6.63 42.43 -8.03
CA VAL A 116 7.41 43.44 -7.30
C VAL A 116 6.51 44.58 -6.85
N THR A 117 6.44 44.86 -5.55
CA THR A 117 6.38 46.22 -4.98
C THR A 117 6.83 46.17 -3.51
N SER A 118 7.77 47.05 -3.19
CA SER A 118 8.45 47.26 -1.91
C SER A 118 7.55 47.93 -0.86
N GLY A 119 7.67 47.54 0.42
CA GLY A 119 7.24 48.39 1.55
C GLY A 119 6.81 47.69 2.85
N SER A 120 7.63 47.85 3.89
CA SER A 120 7.28 48.05 5.32
C SER A 120 6.88 46.89 6.26
N LYS A 121 7.81 46.63 7.21
CA LYS A 121 7.71 46.44 8.69
C LYS A 121 6.46 45.82 9.35
N GLU A 122 6.76 44.70 10.03
CA GLU A 122 6.45 44.33 11.44
C GLU A 122 5.07 43.74 11.84
N SER A 123 5.19 42.65 12.61
CA SER A 123 4.33 42.14 13.69
C SER A 123 2.92 41.62 13.37
N GLY A 124 2.76 40.30 13.57
CA GLY A 124 1.46 39.66 13.72
C GLY A 124 1.59 38.15 13.87
N SER A 125 1.37 37.66 15.09
CA SER A 125 1.18 36.24 15.40
C SER A 125 -0.03 35.69 14.64
N THR A 126 0.16 34.65 13.82
CA THR A 126 -0.89 33.69 13.48
C THR A 126 -0.28 32.32 13.23
N THR A 127 -0.63 31.39 14.12
CA THR A 127 -0.53 29.94 14.00
C THR A 127 -0.91 29.45 12.61
N HIS A 128 0.05 28.85 11.90
CA HIS A 128 -0.23 28.02 10.73
C HIS A 128 -0.98 26.78 11.21
N GLN A 129 -2.32 26.82 11.14
CA GLN A 129 -3.12 25.62 11.15
C GLN A 129 -2.87 24.90 9.82
N VAL A 130 -1.91 23.99 9.82
CA VAL A 130 -1.81 22.97 8.79
C VAL A 130 -2.98 22.03 9.04
N SER A 131 -3.95 22.02 8.13
CA SER A 131 -5.05 21.06 8.09
C SER A 131 -4.49 19.63 8.09
N ALA A 132 -4.35 19.06 9.28
CA ALA A 132 -3.83 17.72 9.54
C ALA A 132 -4.94 16.64 9.49
N SER A 133 -5.99 16.85 8.69
CA SER A 133 -7.14 15.92 8.65
C SER A 133 -7.23 15.05 7.40
N HIS A 134 -6.37 15.24 6.39
CA HIS A 134 -6.22 14.31 5.27
C HIS A 134 -4.89 13.53 5.31
N SER A 135 -4.00 13.87 6.23
CA SER A 135 -2.64 13.31 6.26
C SER A 135 -2.59 11.89 6.84
N ALA A 136 -3.48 11.54 7.78
CA ALA A 136 -3.43 10.24 8.46
C ALA A 136 -3.82 9.04 7.55
N SER A 137 -4.78 9.23 6.64
CA SER A 137 -5.16 8.20 5.66
C SER A 137 -4.08 8.04 4.58
N THR A 138 -3.45 9.15 4.16
CA THR A 138 -2.31 9.17 3.22
C THR A 138 -1.04 8.54 3.79
N ILE A 139 -0.82 8.60 5.12
CA ILE A 139 0.35 7.99 5.78
C ILE A 139 0.31 6.46 5.72
N TYR A 140 -0.86 5.83 5.73
CA TYR A 140 -0.95 4.36 5.63
C TYR A 140 -0.81 3.82 4.19
N THR A 141 -0.93 4.70 3.20
CA THR A 141 -0.61 4.43 1.80
C THR A 141 0.79 4.93 1.41
N ALA A 142 1.49 5.62 2.30
CA ALA A 142 2.84 6.10 2.08
C ALA A 142 3.76 4.89 1.94
N GLU A 143 4.15 4.64 0.68
CA GLU A 143 5.03 3.57 0.22
C GLU A 143 4.59 2.16 0.60
N PHE A 144 3.58 1.66 -0.12
CA PHE A 144 3.49 0.22 -0.29
C PHE A 144 4.75 -0.25 -1.04
N ASP A 145 5.69 -0.81 -0.28
CA ASP A 145 6.93 -1.35 -0.82
C ASP A 145 6.64 -2.49 -1.82
N THR A 146 6.99 -2.26 -3.09
CA THR A 146 6.82 -3.25 -4.15
C THR A 146 7.91 -4.33 -4.14
N SER A 147 8.91 -4.21 -3.26
CA SER A 147 9.98 -5.20 -3.08
C SER A 147 9.41 -6.56 -2.69
N VAL A 148 8.46 -6.62 -1.76
CA VAL A 148 7.83 -7.86 -1.29
C VAL A 148 7.03 -8.52 -2.42
N ILE A 149 6.28 -7.73 -3.20
CA ILE A 149 5.58 -8.27 -4.37
C ILE A 149 6.58 -8.82 -5.40
N SER A 150 7.64 -8.07 -5.67
CA SER A 150 8.65 -8.46 -6.65
C SER A 150 9.41 -9.72 -6.19
N LEU A 151 9.72 -9.84 -4.90
CA LEU A 151 10.29 -11.05 -4.31
C LEU A 151 9.35 -12.25 -4.49
N ASN A 152 8.06 -12.09 -4.20
CA ASN A 152 7.07 -13.16 -4.39
C ASN A 152 6.92 -13.57 -5.87
N ILE A 153 6.99 -12.62 -6.80
CA ILE A 153 7.06 -12.90 -8.25
C ILE A 153 8.29 -13.74 -8.58
N ALA A 154 9.47 -13.39 -8.05
CA ALA A 154 10.71 -14.12 -8.26
C ALA A 154 10.64 -15.55 -7.69
N VAL A 155 10.05 -15.74 -6.51
CA VAL A 155 9.81 -17.07 -5.91
C VAL A 155 8.97 -17.94 -6.83
N ILE A 156 7.90 -17.39 -7.41
CA ILE A 156 7.07 -18.16 -8.35
C ILE A 156 7.86 -18.54 -9.61
N TRP A 157 8.65 -17.61 -10.17
CA TRP A 157 9.51 -17.93 -11.31
C TRP A 157 10.56 -19.00 -10.98
N PHE A 158 11.14 -18.96 -9.78
CA PHE A 158 12.07 -19.97 -9.31
C PHE A 158 11.42 -21.37 -9.27
N HIS A 159 10.22 -21.48 -8.71
CA HIS A 159 9.47 -22.75 -8.66
C HIS A 159 8.99 -23.23 -10.03
N LEU A 160 8.86 -22.34 -11.01
CA LEU A 160 8.59 -22.69 -12.40
C LEU A 160 9.86 -23.07 -13.18
N HIS A 161 11.03 -23.09 -12.54
CA HIS A 161 12.35 -23.31 -13.17
C HIS A 161 12.69 -22.28 -14.25
N GLU A 162 12.03 -21.12 -14.23
CA GLU A 162 12.25 -20.01 -15.15
C GLU A 162 13.32 -19.07 -14.56
N TYR A 163 14.53 -19.60 -14.35
CA TYR A 163 15.59 -18.92 -13.60
C TYR A 163 16.02 -17.60 -14.22
N ALA A 164 16.04 -17.48 -15.54
CA ALA A 164 16.33 -16.22 -16.22
C ALA A 164 15.32 -15.11 -15.87
N LYS A 165 14.03 -15.45 -15.72
CA LYS A 165 12.99 -14.50 -15.32
C LYS A 165 13.12 -14.17 -13.83
N ALA A 166 13.40 -15.14 -12.98
CA ALA A 166 13.67 -14.90 -11.56
C ALA A 166 14.86 -13.92 -11.38
N LEU A 167 15.97 -14.13 -12.10
CA LEU A 167 17.13 -13.22 -12.10
C LEU A 167 16.75 -11.81 -12.54
N SER A 168 15.97 -11.67 -13.63
CA SER A 168 15.55 -10.35 -14.13
C SER A 168 14.76 -9.52 -13.11
N VAL A 169 14.12 -10.18 -12.14
CA VAL A 169 13.38 -9.53 -11.05
C VAL A 169 14.27 -9.29 -9.83
N LEU A 170 15.17 -10.22 -9.51
CA LEU A 170 16.03 -10.14 -8.32
C LEU A 170 17.20 -9.17 -8.47
N GLU A 171 17.80 -9.04 -9.66
CA GLU A 171 18.95 -8.16 -9.86
C GLU A 171 18.64 -6.68 -9.55
N PRO A 172 17.52 -6.10 -10.01
CA PRO A 172 17.17 -4.72 -9.65
C PRO A 172 16.88 -4.55 -8.16
N LEU A 173 16.27 -5.55 -7.50
CA LEU A 173 16.03 -5.51 -6.06
C LEU A 173 17.33 -5.51 -5.27
N TYR A 174 18.29 -6.36 -5.65
CA TYR A 174 19.60 -6.42 -5.01
C TYR A 174 20.41 -5.13 -5.22
N LYS A 175 20.35 -4.53 -6.42
CA LYS A 175 21.03 -3.25 -6.69
C LYS A 175 20.48 -2.08 -5.87
N ASN A 176 19.20 -2.14 -5.51
CA ASN A 176 18.51 -1.11 -4.72
C ASN A 176 18.09 -1.65 -3.35
N ILE A 177 18.99 -2.38 -2.68
CA ILE A 177 18.67 -3.09 -1.42
C ILE A 177 18.66 -2.18 -0.19
N GLU A 178 19.35 -1.02 -0.24
CA GLU A 178 19.49 -0.09 0.89
C GLU A 178 18.14 0.39 1.49
N PRO A 179 17.11 0.76 0.70
CA PRO A 179 15.81 1.13 1.26
C PRO A 179 14.93 -0.06 1.70
N ILE A 180 15.32 -1.30 1.40
CA ILE A 180 14.51 -2.49 1.67
C ILE A 180 14.71 -2.94 3.12
N ASP A 181 13.63 -3.39 3.76
CA ASP A 181 13.72 -3.91 5.13
C ASP A 181 14.70 -5.11 5.21
N GLU A 182 15.42 -5.20 6.33
CA GLU A 182 16.49 -6.18 6.51
C GLU A 182 16.04 -7.62 6.28
N THR A 183 14.80 -7.96 6.67
CA THR A 183 14.27 -9.32 6.51
C THR A 183 14.02 -9.63 5.04
N THR A 184 13.38 -8.72 4.31
CA THR A 184 13.15 -8.88 2.86
C THR A 184 14.46 -8.85 2.08
N ALA A 185 15.41 -7.97 2.44
CA ALA A 185 16.74 -7.91 1.87
C ALA A 185 17.49 -9.24 2.01
N LEU A 186 17.44 -9.87 3.20
CA LEU A 186 18.03 -11.19 3.41
C LEU A 186 17.40 -12.26 2.49
N HIS A 187 16.07 -12.27 2.36
CA HIS A 187 15.39 -13.21 1.47
C HIS A 187 15.74 -12.99 0.00
N ILE A 188 15.91 -11.74 -0.45
CA ILE A 188 16.38 -11.42 -1.81
C ILE A 188 17.77 -12.02 -2.04
N CYS A 189 18.70 -11.81 -1.11
CA CYS A 189 20.07 -12.32 -1.22
C CYS A 189 20.11 -13.86 -1.27
N LEU A 190 19.35 -14.53 -0.39
CA LEU A 190 19.30 -15.99 -0.35
C LEU A 190 18.69 -16.57 -1.63
N LEU A 191 17.56 -16.02 -2.09
CA LEU A 191 16.93 -16.50 -3.31
C LEU A 191 17.80 -16.25 -4.55
N LEU A 192 18.50 -15.12 -4.62
CA LEU A 192 19.43 -14.84 -5.72
C LEU A 192 20.55 -15.89 -5.78
N LEU A 193 21.10 -16.27 -4.63
CA LEU A 193 22.11 -17.34 -4.56
C LEU A 193 21.53 -18.68 -5.06
N ASP A 194 20.34 -19.05 -4.59
CA ASP A 194 19.67 -20.30 -4.99
C ASP A 194 19.40 -20.33 -6.51
N VAL A 195 18.96 -19.22 -7.09
CA VAL A 195 18.70 -19.10 -8.54
C VAL A 195 20.00 -19.27 -9.35
N VAL A 196 21.10 -18.64 -8.92
CA VAL A 196 22.40 -18.75 -9.61
C VAL A 196 22.92 -20.19 -9.54
N LEU A 197 22.85 -20.82 -8.37
CA LEU A 197 23.26 -22.22 -8.19
C LEU A 197 22.43 -23.16 -9.07
N ALA A 198 21.10 -23.02 -9.05
CA ALA A 198 20.20 -23.83 -9.87
C ALA A 198 20.43 -23.61 -11.37
N SER A 199 20.73 -22.38 -11.80
CA SER A 199 21.05 -22.06 -13.20
C SER A 199 22.34 -22.73 -13.67
N CYS A 200 23.37 -22.75 -12.82
CA CYS A 200 24.62 -23.44 -13.11
C CYS A 200 24.42 -24.95 -13.27
N ASP A 201 23.61 -25.58 -12.41
CA ASP A 201 23.38 -27.02 -12.48
C ASP A 201 22.49 -27.43 -13.66
N ALA A 202 21.52 -26.58 -14.01
CA ALA A 202 20.73 -26.76 -15.23
C ALA A 202 21.62 -26.73 -16.48
N SER A 203 22.58 -25.81 -16.56
CA SER A 203 23.49 -25.70 -17.72
C SER A 203 24.43 -26.91 -17.90
N LYS A 204 24.74 -27.64 -16.82
CA LYS A 204 25.57 -28.85 -16.86
C LYS A 204 24.77 -30.11 -17.26
N SER A 205 23.45 -30.05 -17.14
CA SER A 205 22.55 -31.20 -17.33
C SER A 205 21.85 -31.20 -18.69
N ALA A 206 22.08 -30.18 -19.52
CA ALA A 206 21.54 -30.01 -20.87
C ALA A 206 22.55 -30.44 -21.94
#